data_AF-A0A521CBG5-F1
#
_entry.id   AF-A0A521CBG5-F1
#
_cell.length_a   1.000
_cell.length_b   1.000
_cell.length_c   1.000
_cell.angle_alpha   90.00
_cell.angle_beta   90.00
_cell.angle_gamma   90.00
#
_symmetry.space_group_name_H-M   'P 1'
#
loop_
_entity.id
_entity.type
_entity.pdbx_description
1 polymer ?
#
loop_
_entity_poly.entity_id
_entity_poly.type
_entity_poly.pdbx_seq_one_letter_code
_entity_poly.pdbx_strand_id
1 'polypeptide(L)' 'MSENDLSRIVFNLALKVHQTLGPGLLESAYEECLFYELRKLGLSVEKQKALPLIV' A
#
# COMPACT_ATOMS: atom_id res chain seq x y z
N MET A 1 -0.10 -17.80 0.43
CA MET A 1 -1.06 -16.88 -0.21
C MET A 1 -0.73 -16.84 -1.69
N SER A 2 -1.73 -16.84 -2.58
CA SER A 2 -1.48 -16.61 -4.00
C SER A 2 -1.27 -15.11 -4.26
N GLU A 3 -0.74 -14.78 -5.43
CA GLU A 3 -0.61 -13.38 -5.88
C GLU A 3 -1.98 -12.68 -5.98
N ASN A 4 -3.02 -13.43 -6.35
CA ASN A 4 -4.40 -12.92 -6.42
C ASN A 4 -4.95 -12.59 -5.03
N ASP A 5 -4.66 -13.44 -4.03
CA ASP A 5 -5.07 -13.17 -2.64
C ASP A 5 -4.38 -11.91 -2.12
N LEU A 6 -3.08 -11.78 -2.37
CA LEU A 6 -2.29 -10.63 -1.95
C LEU A 6 -2.79 -9.34 -2.63
N SER A 7 -3.04 -9.40 -3.94
CA SER A 7 -3.57 -8.27 -4.72
C SER A 7 -4.91 -7.79 -4.17
N ARG A 8 -5.80 -8.73 -3.83
CA ARG A 8 -7.11 -8.41 -3.22
C ARG A 8 -6.96 -7.73 -1.86
N ILE A 9 -6.02 -8.18 -1.03
CA ILE A 9 -5.74 -7.57 0.27
C ILE A 9 -5.24 -6.14 0.08
N VAL A 10 -4.20 -5.94 -0.74
CA VAL A 10 -3.60 -4.61 -0.98
C VAL A 10 -4.63 -3.64 -1.53
N PHE A 11 -5.42 -4.07 -2.52
CA PHE A 11 -6.47 -3.24 -3.11
C PHE A 11 -7.53 -2.79 -2.09
N ASN A 12 -8.04 -3.71 -1.28
CA ASN A 12 -9.06 -3.38 -0.28
C ASN A 12 -8.54 -2.40 0.77
N LEU A 13 -7.27 -2.52 1.18
CA LEU A 13 -6.66 -1.58 2.13
C LEU A 13 -6.42 -0.21 1.50
N ALA A 14 -5.92 -0.17 0.26
CA ALA A 14 -5.73 1.09 -0.46
C ALA A 14 -7.08 1.82 -0.65
N LEU A 15 -8.15 1.10 -0.98
CA LEU A 15 -9.49 1.65 -1.07
C LEU A 15 -9.98 2.18 0.28
N LYS A 16 -9.78 1.43 1.37
CA LYS A 16 -10.10 1.88 2.74
C LYS A 16 -9.36 3.17 3.09
N VAL A 17 -8.06 3.24 2.80
CA VAL A 17 -7.25 4.46 3.04
C VAL A 17 -7.80 5.63 2.22
N HIS A 18 -8.10 5.42 0.94
CA HIS A 18 -8.66 6.46 0.08
C HIS A 18 -10.01 6.98 0.56
N GLN A 19 -10.92 6.08 0.96
CA GLN A 19 -12.23 6.44 1.50
C GLN A 19 -12.13 7.19 2.84
N THR A 20 -11.11 6.88 3.65
CA THR A 20 -10.91 7.51 4.96
C THR A 20 -10.29 8.91 4.82
N LEU A 21 -9.27 9.04 3.97
CA LEU A 21 -8.53 10.29 3.79
C LEU A 21 -9.26 11.29 2.87
N GLY A 22 -10.03 10.79 1.91
CA GLY A 22 -10.56 11.60 0.81
C GLY A 22 -9.46 12.03 -0.18
N PRO A 23 -9.83 12.71 -1.27
CA PRO A 23 -8.89 13.19 -2.29
C PRO A 23 -8.14 14.46 -1.85
N GLY A 24 -7.00 14.76 -2.49
CA GLY A 24 -6.31 16.06 -2.37
C GLY A 24 -5.11 16.08 -1.42
N LEU A 25 -4.73 14.94 -0.85
CA LEU A 25 -3.52 14.80 -0.04
C LEU A 25 -2.29 14.42 -0.88
N LEU A 26 -1.11 14.62 -0.30
CA LEU A 26 0.16 14.21 -0.88
C LEU A 26 0.27 12.68 -0.92
N GLU A 27 1.04 12.18 -1.88
CA GLU A 27 1.38 10.76 -2.00
C GLU A 27 1.92 10.18 -0.69
N SER A 28 2.80 10.92 0.00
CA SER A 28 3.37 10.49 1.28
C SER A 28 2.32 10.17 2.34
N ALA A 29 1.19 10.89 2.36
CA ALA A 29 0.11 10.59 3.30
C ALA A 29 -0.57 9.24 2.98
N TYR A 30 -0.82 8.96 1.70
CA TYR A 30 -1.38 7.67 1.27
C TYR A 30 -0.40 6.53 1.51
N GLU A 31 0.89 6.74 1.19
CA GLU A 31 1.95 5.75 1.38
C GLU A 31 2.08 5.34 2.85
N GLU A 32 2.17 6.31 3.77
CA GLU A 32 2.29 6.04 5.21
C GLU A 32 1.07 5.28 5.76
N CYS A 33 -0.13 5.71 5.40
CA CYS A 33 -1.36 5.05 5.85
C CYS A 33 -1.49 3.62 5.31
N LEU A 34 -1.21 3.40 4.02
CA LEU A 34 -1.26 2.07 3.42
C LEU A 34 -0.19 1.16 4.00
N PHE A 35 1.03 1.65 4.18
CA PHE A 35 2.11 0.90 4.81
C PHE A 35 1.76 0.48 6.24
N TYR A 36 1.20 1.38 7.04
CA TYR A 36 0.72 1.07 8.38
C TYR A 36 -0.32 -0.07 8.37
N GLU A 37 -1.32 0.00 7.49
CA GLU A 37 -2.38 -1.03 7.40
C GLU A 37 -1.82 -2.38 6.93
N LEU A 38 -0.89 -2.40 5.96
CA LEU A 38 -0.23 -3.62 5.49
C LEU A 38 0.63 -4.27 6.59
N ARG A 39 1.39 -3.45 7.33
CA ARG A 39 2.21 -3.92 8.47
C ARG A 39 1.34 -4.45 9.61
N LYS A 40 0.18 -3.83 9.87
CA LYS A 40 -0.79 -4.28 10.87
C LYS A 40 -1.36 -5.67 10.57
N LEU A 41 -1.45 -6.04 9.29
CA LEU A 41 -1.82 -7.39 8.84
C LEU A 41 -0.66 -8.40 8.89
N GLY A 42 0.51 -8.00 9.36
CA GLY A 42 1.70 -8.86 9.45
C GLY A 42 2.39 -9.11 8.11
N LEU A 43 2.09 -8.33 7.07
CA LEU A 43 2.75 -8.47 5.77
C LEU A 43 4.18 -7.91 5.82
N SER A 44 5.07 -8.59 5.11
CA SER A 44 6.41 -8.08 4.83
C SER A 44 6.34 -7.09 3.68
N VAL A 45 6.58 -5.81 3.98
CA VAL A 45 6.45 -4.71 3.02
C VAL A 45 7.59 -3.71 3.25
N GLU A 46 8.03 -3.10 2.16
CA GLU A 46 9.07 -2.06 2.12
C GLU A 46 8.49 -0.86 1.35
N LYS A 47 8.74 0.37 1.82
CA LYS A 47 8.38 1.60 1.10
C LYS A 47 9.55 2.08 0.27
N GLN A 48 9.25 2.68 -0.89
CA GLN A 48 10.25 3.33 -1.76
C GLN A 48 11.49 2.46 -2.02
N LYS A 49 11.28 1.15 -2.16
CA LYS A 49 12.37 0.22 -2.44
C LYS A 49 13.00 0.60 -3.78
N ALA A 50 14.28 0.96 -3.75
CA ALA A 50 15.03 1.25 -4.97
C ALA A 50 15.04 -0.02 -5.85
N LEU A 51 14.52 0.11 -7.08
CA LEU A 51 14.51 -0.95 -8.08
C LEU A 51 15.52 -0.60 -9.19
N PRO A 52 16.20 -1.60 -9.77
CA PRO A 52 17.11 -1.36 -10.87
C PRO A 52 16.36 -0.85 -12.09
N LEU A 53 16.85 0.23 -12.70
CA LEU A 53 16.38 0.67 -14.00
C LEU A 53 17.09 -0.19 -15.07
N ILE A 54 16.35 -1.11 -15.68
CA ILE A 54 16.81 -1.88 -16.83
C ILE A 54 16.31 -1.15 -18.07
N VAL A 55 17.24 -0.53 -18.81
CA VAL A 55 17.00 0.16 -20.09
C VAL A 55 17.31 -0.72 -21.28
#